data_AF-A0A959P2B4-F1
#
_entry.id   AF-A0A959P2B4-F1
#
_cell.length_a   1.000
_cell.length_b   1.000
_cell.length_c   1.000
_cell.angle_alpha   90.00
_cell.angle_beta   90.00
_cell.angle_gamma   90.00
#
_symmetry.space_group_name_H-M   'P 1'
#
loop_
_entity.id
_entity.type
_entity.pdbx_description
1 polymer ?
#
loop_
_entity_poly.entity_id
_entity_poly.type
_entity_poly.pdbx_seq_one_letter_code
_entity_poly.pdbx_strand_id
1 'polypeptide(L)'
;DSILNPYFSVLNNIFTRGIPTKPSTFIEDFFTEKYNTQSFDQSLLSKQLGNIKYKSDLSKNERNTLFEALHLIDPRISFNSSNYNTEILDSSFEKEFLFNYINQEKMGFLSHLLLPQRNVDSIVPEHLASKFPKQQVDFSIEVPYLNSFKYSKYGNEKTGFRKNIGSVIEIDGHKYHSSLSQKLLDDSRDESVNLSSWETIRIKTLEEKQIINWFTKDNSELSDYIQTTGKNYNKSLNDKVWLEFLEVSLAPFAIARLQKVLIELLLSGNLDLEKEEWDITVLERDIPCANLAFKDFQNWLSKLFSLSSNENIRNLKLPKLNLTVISTAEFKNSKLHQQHENVSFEDFSSRNDSDLIIDISILTRSVVEKPNDFSGDFIRVRSSHYNDSQRYIYTSDSIKYIHATVRGENEEYIPVKDVQ
;
A
#
# COMPACT_ATOMS: atom_id res chain seq x y z
N ASP A 1 -19.53 -0.88 24.87
CA ASP A 1 -18.99 -1.30 23.57
C ASP A 1 -20.13 -1.48 22.58
N SER A 2 -20.21 -0.63 21.56
CA SER A 2 -21.14 -0.85 20.45
C SER A 2 -20.65 -2.05 19.65
N ILE A 3 -21.49 -3.08 19.52
CA ILE A 3 -21.21 -4.24 18.67
C ILE A 3 -21.07 -3.72 17.22
N LEU A 4 -19.96 -4.04 16.56
CA LEU A 4 -19.71 -3.66 15.17
C LEU A 4 -20.80 -4.24 14.26
N ASN A 5 -21.15 -3.57 13.16
CA ASN A 5 -22.10 -4.12 12.20
C ASN A 5 -21.56 -5.44 11.60
N PRO A 6 -22.34 -6.55 11.62
CA PRO A 6 -21.85 -7.86 11.20
C PRO A 6 -21.55 -7.94 9.70
N TYR A 7 -22.32 -7.27 8.85
CA TYR A 7 -22.10 -7.22 7.41
C TYR A 7 -20.80 -6.49 7.08
N PHE A 8 -20.57 -5.34 7.73
CA PHE A 8 -19.35 -4.57 7.50
C PHE A 8 -18.12 -5.25 8.05
N SER A 9 -18.24 -5.95 9.17
CA SER A 9 -17.15 -6.77 9.73
C SER A 9 -16.73 -7.89 8.76
N VAL A 10 -17.68 -8.56 8.12
CA VAL A 10 -17.41 -9.57 7.08
C VAL A 10 -16.70 -8.95 5.88
N LEU A 11 -17.21 -7.83 5.36
CA LEU A 11 -16.59 -7.15 4.22
C LEU A 11 -15.17 -6.65 4.53
N ASN A 12 -14.96 -6.07 5.70
CA ASN A 12 -13.63 -5.67 6.15
C ASN A 12 -12.66 -6.86 6.10
N ASN A 13 -13.06 -8.00 6.68
CA ASN A 13 -12.23 -9.20 6.69
C ASN A 13 -11.94 -9.74 5.28
N ILE A 14 -12.88 -9.58 4.32
CA ILE A 14 -12.67 -9.90 2.91
C ILE A 14 -11.63 -8.96 2.29
N PHE A 15 -11.79 -7.65 2.45
CA PHE A 15 -10.89 -6.63 1.89
C PHE A 15 -9.48 -6.63 2.54
N THR A 16 -9.32 -7.25 3.70
CA THR A 16 -8.02 -7.43 4.35
C THR A 16 -7.48 -8.86 4.26
N ARG A 17 -8.07 -9.73 3.43
CA ARG A 17 -7.65 -11.12 3.31
C ARG A 17 -6.41 -11.29 2.41
N GLY A 18 -5.32 -11.79 2.99
CA GLY A 18 -4.08 -12.13 2.28
C GLY A 18 -3.07 -10.98 2.24
N ILE A 19 -1.82 -11.31 1.95
CA ILE A 19 -0.71 -10.35 1.80
C ILE A 19 0.00 -10.66 0.46
N PRO A 20 -0.25 -9.89 -0.61
CA PRO A 20 -1.22 -8.79 -0.69
C PRO A 20 -2.69 -9.25 -0.67
N THR A 21 -3.62 -8.32 -0.47
CA THR A 21 -5.06 -8.61 -0.56
C THR A 21 -5.38 -9.15 -1.95
N LYS A 22 -6.14 -10.24 -2.02
CA LYS A 22 -6.57 -10.79 -3.31
C LYS A 22 -7.73 -9.98 -3.91
N PRO A 23 -7.67 -9.60 -5.19
CA PRO A 23 -8.78 -8.91 -5.85
C PRO A 23 -10.05 -9.78 -5.89
N SER A 24 -11.20 -9.15 -6.08
CA SER A 24 -12.45 -9.84 -6.40
C SER A 24 -12.40 -10.40 -7.83
N THR A 25 -13.25 -11.37 -8.16
CA THR A 25 -13.36 -11.86 -9.54
C THR A 25 -13.78 -10.77 -10.51
N PHE A 26 -14.60 -9.81 -10.07
CA PHE A 26 -14.99 -8.66 -10.88
C PHE A 26 -13.77 -7.84 -11.31
N ILE A 27 -12.82 -7.60 -10.38
CA ILE A 27 -11.57 -6.93 -10.70
C ILE A 27 -10.71 -7.80 -11.61
N GLU A 28 -10.51 -9.09 -11.29
CA GLU A 28 -9.70 -10.00 -12.11
C GLU A 28 -10.22 -10.14 -13.55
N ASP A 29 -11.54 -10.20 -13.73
CA ASP A 29 -12.21 -10.25 -15.03
C ASP A 29 -12.00 -8.95 -15.81
N PHE A 30 -12.10 -7.79 -15.13
CA PHE A 30 -11.80 -6.50 -15.74
C PHE A 30 -10.36 -6.43 -16.26
N PHE A 31 -9.37 -6.86 -15.45
CA PHE A 31 -7.97 -6.85 -15.87
C PHE A 31 -7.70 -7.84 -17.01
N THR A 32 -8.34 -9.01 -16.98
CA THR A 32 -8.32 -9.99 -18.06
C THR A 32 -8.79 -9.36 -19.37
N GLU A 33 -9.94 -8.67 -19.36
CA GLU A 33 -10.54 -8.07 -20.54
C GLU A 33 -9.76 -6.85 -21.08
N LYS A 34 -9.25 -5.98 -20.19
CA LYS A 34 -8.69 -4.68 -20.60
C LYS A 34 -7.19 -4.68 -20.85
N TYR A 35 -6.44 -5.60 -20.24
CA TYR A 35 -4.98 -5.60 -20.30
C TYR A 35 -4.38 -6.88 -20.93
N ASN A 36 -5.15 -7.96 -21.08
CA ASN A 36 -4.67 -9.23 -21.63
C ASN A 36 -3.40 -9.78 -20.93
N THR A 37 -3.20 -9.46 -19.64
CA THR A 37 -2.03 -9.90 -18.86
C THR A 37 -2.24 -11.24 -18.17
N GLN A 38 -3.49 -11.72 -18.18
CA GLN A 38 -3.91 -12.96 -17.55
C GLN A 38 -5.15 -13.52 -18.23
N SER A 39 -5.40 -14.81 -17.96
CA SER A 39 -6.57 -15.54 -18.45
C SER A 39 -7.16 -16.44 -17.37
N PHE A 40 -8.48 -16.67 -17.43
CA PHE A 40 -9.15 -17.58 -16.52
C PHE A 40 -8.74 -19.04 -16.76
N ASP A 41 -8.41 -19.77 -15.69
CA ASP A 41 -7.95 -21.15 -15.77
C ASP A 41 -9.09 -22.13 -16.06
N GLN A 42 -9.28 -22.46 -17.33
CA GLN A 42 -10.31 -23.41 -17.79
C GLN A 42 -9.86 -24.88 -17.80
N SER A 43 -8.71 -25.21 -17.18
CA SER A 43 -8.23 -26.60 -17.13
C SER A 43 -9.23 -27.55 -16.47
N LEU A 44 -9.25 -28.81 -16.91
CA LEU A 44 -10.16 -29.83 -16.37
C LEU A 44 -10.01 -29.97 -14.84
N LEU A 45 -8.77 -29.92 -14.35
CA LEU A 45 -8.48 -29.99 -12.92
C LEU A 45 -9.09 -28.81 -12.16
N SER A 46 -8.95 -27.58 -12.65
CA SER A 46 -9.54 -26.40 -12.00
C SER A 46 -11.06 -26.46 -11.99
N LYS A 47 -11.69 -26.94 -13.08
CA LYS A 47 -13.14 -27.18 -13.14
C LYS A 47 -13.59 -28.25 -12.15
N GLN A 48 -12.88 -29.38 -12.07
CA GLN A 48 -13.20 -30.47 -11.15
C GLN A 48 -13.08 -30.07 -9.67
N LEU A 49 -12.10 -29.21 -9.35
CA LEU A 49 -11.87 -28.72 -7.99
C LEU A 49 -12.73 -27.50 -7.62
N GLY A 50 -13.49 -26.93 -8.57
CA GLY A 50 -14.22 -25.68 -8.36
C GLY A 50 -13.30 -24.48 -8.10
N ASN A 51 -12.07 -24.51 -8.60
CA ASN A 51 -11.08 -23.47 -8.37
C ASN A 51 -11.35 -22.26 -9.26
N ILE A 52 -11.47 -21.08 -8.64
CA ILE A 52 -11.42 -19.79 -9.32
C ILE A 52 -9.96 -19.35 -9.37
N LYS A 53 -9.36 -19.38 -10.55
CA LYS A 53 -7.93 -19.07 -10.73
C LYS A 53 -7.69 -18.34 -12.04
N TYR A 54 -6.84 -17.33 -11.97
CA TYR A 54 -6.31 -16.61 -13.13
C TYR A 54 -4.84 -17.00 -13.32
N LYS A 55 -4.45 -17.22 -14.57
CA LYS A 55 -3.08 -17.56 -14.97
C LYS A 55 -2.47 -16.36 -15.66
N SER A 56 -1.25 -16.01 -15.27
CA SER A 56 -0.52 -14.94 -15.96
C SER A 56 -0.12 -15.41 -17.36
N ASP A 57 -0.39 -14.55 -18.35
CA ASP A 57 0.00 -14.75 -19.74
C ASP A 57 1.25 -13.94 -20.11
N LEU A 58 1.82 -13.23 -19.12
CA LEU A 58 3.02 -12.42 -19.28
C LEU A 58 4.24 -13.29 -19.59
N SER A 59 5.09 -12.81 -20.51
CA SER A 59 6.43 -13.34 -20.76
C SER A 59 7.37 -13.10 -19.57
N LYS A 60 8.57 -13.69 -19.61
CA LYS A 60 9.59 -13.47 -18.57
C LYS A 60 9.97 -12.00 -18.44
N ASN A 61 10.11 -11.29 -19.55
CA ASN A 61 10.51 -9.88 -19.54
C ASN A 61 9.40 -9.00 -18.96
N GLU A 62 8.15 -9.25 -19.33
CA GLU A 62 7.01 -8.50 -18.81
C GLU A 62 6.80 -8.74 -17.31
N ARG A 63 7.06 -9.95 -16.82
CA ARG A 63 7.08 -10.23 -15.37
C ARG A 63 8.18 -9.46 -14.65
N ASN A 64 9.34 -9.27 -15.28
CA ASN A 64 10.40 -8.43 -14.72
C ASN A 64 9.96 -6.96 -14.68
N THR A 65 9.34 -6.43 -15.74
CA THR A 65 8.80 -5.06 -15.76
C THR A 65 7.70 -4.87 -14.71
N LEU A 66 6.84 -5.86 -14.51
CA LEU A 66 5.85 -5.87 -13.42
C LEU A 66 6.54 -5.82 -12.05
N PHE A 67 7.59 -6.62 -11.85
CA PHE A 67 8.38 -6.57 -10.63
C PHE A 67 9.07 -5.21 -10.42
N GLU A 68 9.59 -4.60 -11.48
CA GLU A 68 10.09 -3.22 -11.44
C GLU A 68 8.99 -2.25 -10.99
N ALA A 69 7.77 -2.34 -11.50
CA ALA A 69 6.65 -1.47 -11.11
C ALA A 69 6.28 -1.54 -9.61
N LEU A 70 6.61 -2.64 -8.91
CA LEU A 70 6.43 -2.76 -7.46
C LEU A 70 7.45 -1.94 -6.64
N HIS A 71 8.45 -1.34 -7.29
CA HIS A 71 9.42 -0.43 -6.66
C HIS A 71 8.88 1.00 -6.73
N LEU A 72 7.99 1.28 -5.78
CA LEU A 72 7.16 2.48 -5.74
C LEU A 72 8.00 3.76 -5.65
N ILE A 73 7.87 4.61 -6.66
CA ILE A 73 8.41 5.96 -6.67
C ILE A 73 7.68 6.84 -7.70
N ASP A 74 7.40 8.09 -7.35
CA ASP A 74 6.86 9.07 -8.29
C ASP A 74 8.01 9.88 -8.91
N PRO A 75 8.33 9.67 -10.21
CA PRO A 75 9.43 10.37 -10.87
C PRO A 75 9.17 11.87 -11.08
N ARG A 76 7.94 12.35 -10.86
CA ARG A 76 7.59 13.79 -10.99
C ARG A 76 7.99 14.59 -9.76
N ILE A 77 8.14 13.93 -8.61
CA ILE A 77 8.39 14.60 -7.34
C ILE A 77 9.89 14.62 -7.06
N SER A 78 10.44 15.83 -6.96
CA SER A 78 11.76 16.06 -6.39
C SER A 78 11.59 16.80 -5.05
N PHE A 79 11.95 16.12 -3.96
CA PHE A 79 11.80 16.69 -2.63
C PHE A 79 12.83 17.78 -2.35
N ASN A 80 12.35 18.85 -1.74
CA ASN A 80 13.10 19.98 -1.23
C ASN A 80 12.39 20.51 0.03
N SER A 81 12.94 21.54 0.67
CA SER A 81 12.39 22.02 1.94
C SER A 81 10.96 22.58 1.87
N SER A 82 10.42 22.88 0.68
CA SER A 82 9.06 23.40 0.52
C SER A 82 7.97 22.33 0.45
N ASN A 83 8.29 21.14 -0.07
CA ASN A 83 7.32 20.06 -0.32
C ASN A 83 7.60 18.79 0.52
N TYR A 84 8.75 18.70 1.18
CA TYR A 84 9.04 17.69 2.17
C TYR A 84 8.52 18.12 3.54
N ASN A 85 8.08 17.17 4.35
CA ASN A 85 7.68 17.41 5.73
C ASN A 85 8.91 17.66 6.61
N THR A 86 9.50 18.86 6.55
CA THR A 86 10.75 19.15 7.27
C THR A 86 10.60 19.31 8.78
N GLU A 87 9.39 19.20 9.32
CA GLU A 87 9.10 19.26 10.77
C GLU A 87 9.47 17.97 11.49
N ILE A 88 9.57 16.84 10.77
CA ILE A 88 9.97 15.53 11.31
C ILE A 88 11.48 15.35 11.40
N LEU A 89 12.25 16.32 10.90
CA LEU A 89 13.72 16.25 10.89
C LEU A 89 14.24 16.97 12.13
N ASP A 90 15.07 16.30 12.91
CA ASP A 90 15.50 16.76 14.24
C ASP A 90 16.63 17.79 14.17
N SER A 91 17.30 17.90 13.02
CA SER A 91 18.44 18.80 12.84
C SER A 91 18.51 19.48 11.48
N SER A 92 19.22 20.62 11.43
CA SER A 92 19.61 21.24 10.16
C SER A 92 20.55 20.36 9.35
N PHE A 93 21.29 19.46 10.01
CA PHE A 93 22.25 18.56 9.37
C PHE A 93 21.55 17.43 8.61
N GLU A 94 20.44 16.89 9.13
CA GLU A 94 19.54 15.98 8.38
C GLU A 94 18.94 16.65 7.14
N LYS A 95 18.56 17.93 7.24
CA LYS A 95 18.05 18.70 6.09
C LYS A 95 19.13 18.86 5.02
N GLU A 96 20.35 19.19 5.43
CA GLU A 96 21.50 19.31 4.53
C GLU A 96 21.86 17.97 3.88
N PHE A 97 21.81 16.89 4.66
CA PHE A 97 22.01 15.53 4.18
C PHE A 97 21.01 15.15 3.07
N LEU A 98 19.71 15.33 3.31
CA LEU A 98 18.67 14.99 2.34
C LEU A 98 18.70 15.86 1.09
N PHE A 99 18.78 17.19 1.26
CA PHE A 99 18.52 18.12 0.16
C PHE A 99 19.77 18.61 -0.57
N ASN A 100 20.96 18.52 0.05
CA ASN A 100 22.21 18.91 -0.57
C ASN A 100 23.06 17.68 -0.91
N TYR A 101 23.43 16.88 0.08
CA TYR A 101 24.40 15.81 -0.11
C TYR A 101 23.88 14.66 -1.00
N ILE A 102 22.72 14.07 -0.67
CA ILE A 102 22.12 12.99 -1.49
C ILE A 102 21.76 13.49 -2.90
N ASN A 103 21.25 14.72 -3.01
CA ASN A 103 20.83 15.30 -4.28
C ASN A 103 22.01 15.55 -5.24
N GLN A 104 23.15 16.02 -4.74
CA GLN A 104 24.35 16.27 -5.56
C GLN A 104 24.90 14.99 -6.23
N GLU A 105 24.67 13.83 -5.63
CA GLU A 105 25.24 12.55 -6.07
C GLU A 105 24.27 11.73 -6.94
N LYS A 106 23.31 12.40 -7.60
CA LYS A 106 22.27 11.77 -8.46
C LYS A 106 21.41 10.72 -7.73
N MET A 107 21.37 10.78 -6.40
CA MET A 107 20.59 9.88 -5.55
C MET A 107 19.40 10.60 -4.90
N GLY A 108 18.99 11.77 -5.42
CA GLY A 108 17.89 12.56 -4.86
C GLY A 108 16.58 11.80 -4.64
N PHE A 109 16.35 10.73 -5.41
CA PHE A 109 15.23 9.82 -5.25
C PHE A 109 15.19 9.11 -3.88
N LEU A 110 16.33 8.99 -3.17
CA LEU A 110 16.38 8.40 -1.83
C LEU A 110 15.55 9.19 -0.80
N SER A 111 15.35 10.49 -1.01
CA SER A 111 14.45 11.29 -0.16
C SER A 111 13.01 10.76 -0.12
N HIS A 112 12.60 9.96 -1.11
CA HIS A 112 11.31 9.27 -1.13
C HIS A 112 11.29 7.98 -0.30
N LEU A 113 12.44 7.38 -0.05
CA LEU A 113 12.57 6.03 0.50
C LEU A 113 12.99 6.04 1.97
N LEU A 114 13.82 7.00 2.34
CA LEU A 114 14.31 7.17 3.71
C LEU A 114 13.16 7.62 4.61
N LEU A 115 12.86 6.81 5.63
CA LEU A 115 11.95 7.16 6.70
C LEU A 115 12.74 7.82 7.84
N PRO A 116 12.52 9.11 8.12
CA PRO A 116 13.14 9.78 9.25
C PRO A 116 12.54 9.35 10.58
N GLN A 117 13.34 9.44 11.64
CA GLN A 117 12.90 9.32 13.03
C GLN A 117 12.10 8.03 13.33
N ARG A 118 12.50 6.90 12.73
CA ARG A 118 11.84 5.61 12.97
C ARG A 118 12.20 5.09 14.35
N ASN A 119 11.20 4.63 15.11
CA ASN A 119 11.44 4.02 16.42
C ASN A 119 12.24 2.71 16.29
N VAL A 120 13.27 2.56 17.13
CA VAL A 120 14.16 1.40 17.16
C VAL A 120 13.40 0.11 17.52
N ASP A 121 12.35 0.20 18.33
CA ASP A 121 11.50 -0.93 18.72
C ASP A 121 10.81 -1.63 17.53
N SER A 122 10.62 -0.92 16.42
CA SER A 122 10.08 -1.43 15.16
C SER A 122 11.12 -2.07 14.23
N ILE A 123 12.40 -2.02 14.62
CA ILE A 123 13.55 -2.53 13.85
C ILE A 123 14.13 -3.77 14.53
N VAL A 124 14.36 -3.70 15.84
CA VAL A 124 15.00 -4.78 16.61
C VAL A 124 14.06 -6.00 16.78
N PRO A 125 14.58 -7.18 17.14
CA PRO A 125 13.74 -8.33 17.44
C PRO A 125 12.71 -8.03 18.54
N GLU A 126 11.50 -8.58 18.42
CA GLU A 126 10.36 -8.29 19.32
C GLU A 126 10.71 -8.43 20.82
N HIS A 127 11.49 -9.45 21.19
CA HIS A 127 11.91 -9.67 22.57
C HIS A 127 12.90 -8.62 23.11
N LEU A 128 13.51 -7.80 22.25
CA LEU A 128 14.39 -6.68 22.59
C LEU A 128 13.69 -5.31 22.49
N ALA A 129 12.54 -5.22 21.82
CA ALA A 129 11.83 -3.97 21.56
C ALA A 129 11.63 -3.12 22.83
N SER A 130 11.24 -3.75 23.94
CA SER A 130 11.02 -3.09 25.23
C SER A 130 12.25 -2.41 25.83
N LYS A 131 13.48 -2.73 25.36
CA LYS A 131 14.73 -2.11 25.81
C LYS A 131 15.01 -0.74 25.17
N PHE A 132 14.29 -0.40 24.10
CA PHE A 132 14.50 0.83 23.33
C PHE A 132 13.26 1.74 23.33
N PRO A 133 12.66 2.06 24.49
CA PRO A 133 11.45 2.87 24.52
C PRO A 133 11.74 4.28 24.00
N LYS A 134 11.01 4.70 22.97
CA LYS A 134 11.09 6.06 22.38
C LYS A 134 12.46 6.43 21.81
N GLN A 135 13.35 5.47 21.57
CA GLN A 135 14.58 5.74 20.82
C GLN A 135 14.28 5.73 19.33
N GLN A 136 14.79 6.73 18.62
CA GLN A 136 14.64 6.89 17.18
C GLN A 136 16.01 6.88 16.51
N VAL A 137 16.01 6.55 15.23
CA VAL A 137 17.18 6.68 14.34
C VAL A 137 16.95 7.84 13.39
N ASP A 138 18.01 8.51 12.93
CA ASP A 138 17.86 9.66 12.05
C ASP A 138 17.13 9.30 10.76
N PHE A 139 17.57 8.22 10.10
CA PHE A 139 16.88 7.63 8.95
C PHE A 139 16.92 6.11 8.96
N SER A 140 15.92 5.52 8.31
CA SER A 140 15.84 4.08 8.04
C SER A 140 15.35 3.80 6.63
N ILE A 141 15.72 2.65 6.09
CA ILE A 141 15.15 2.10 4.86
C ILE A 141 14.93 0.61 5.01
N GLU A 142 13.82 0.11 4.49
CA GLU A 142 13.44 -1.31 4.54
C GLU A 142 13.00 -1.80 3.15
N VAL A 143 13.44 -3.00 2.78
CA VAL A 143 13.00 -3.66 1.55
C VAL A 143 11.58 -4.21 1.76
N PRO A 144 10.59 -3.85 0.92
CA PRO A 144 9.18 -4.16 1.16
C PRO A 144 8.76 -5.58 0.74
N TYR A 145 9.70 -6.47 0.40
CA TYR A 145 9.43 -7.82 -0.08
C TYR A 145 10.36 -8.88 0.52
N LEU A 146 10.01 -10.16 0.29
CA LEU A 146 10.79 -11.31 0.74
C LEU A 146 12.08 -11.42 -0.08
N ASN A 147 13.23 -11.43 0.60
CA ASN A 147 14.51 -11.72 -0.03
C ASN A 147 14.88 -13.18 0.20
N SER A 148 15.35 -13.82 -0.87
CA SER A 148 15.89 -15.17 -0.81
C SER A 148 17.37 -15.14 -0.47
N PHE A 149 17.81 -16.05 0.40
CA PHE A 149 19.23 -16.26 0.70
C PHE A 149 19.57 -17.75 0.60
N LYS A 150 20.85 -18.06 0.38
CA LYS A 150 21.34 -19.43 0.33
C LYS A 150 21.96 -19.83 1.67
N TYR A 151 21.68 -21.06 2.11
CA TYR A 151 22.29 -21.62 3.31
C TYR A 151 22.51 -23.12 3.15
N SER A 152 23.51 -23.68 3.85
CA SER A 152 23.80 -25.12 3.83
C SER A 152 23.14 -25.81 5.02
N LYS A 153 22.38 -26.88 4.78
CA LYS A 153 21.83 -27.74 5.83
C LYS A 153 22.05 -29.20 5.46
N TYR A 154 22.80 -29.91 6.30
CA TYR A 154 23.21 -31.31 6.07
C TYR A 154 23.93 -31.50 4.72
N GLY A 155 24.88 -30.60 4.39
CA GLY A 155 25.64 -30.66 3.14
C GLY A 155 24.87 -30.26 1.88
N ASN A 156 23.56 -29.99 1.96
CA ASN A 156 22.75 -29.54 0.84
C ASN A 156 22.55 -28.02 0.89
N GLU A 157 22.72 -27.35 -0.24
CA GLU A 157 22.32 -25.96 -0.40
C GLU A 157 20.78 -25.85 -0.42
N LYS A 158 20.26 -24.94 0.38
CA LYS A 158 18.84 -24.62 0.47
C LYS A 158 18.64 -23.13 0.26
N THR A 159 17.47 -22.77 -0.25
CA THR A 159 17.03 -21.38 -0.33
C THR A 159 16.14 -21.09 0.88
N GLY A 160 16.55 -20.13 1.69
CA GLY A 160 15.75 -19.52 2.74
C GLY A 160 15.11 -18.23 2.25
N PHE A 161 14.12 -17.73 2.98
CA PHE A 161 13.51 -16.44 2.71
C PHE A 161 13.41 -15.66 4.02
N ARG A 162 13.73 -14.36 3.96
CA ARG A 162 13.59 -13.43 5.09
C ARG A 162 12.88 -12.15 4.67
N LYS A 163 12.23 -11.50 5.63
CA LYS A 163 11.64 -10.15 5.50
C LYS A 163 12.43 -9.19 6.36
N ASN A 164 12.05 -7.91 6.30
CA ASN A 164 12.58 -6.85 7.14
C ASN A 164 14.11 -6.73 7.00
N ILE A 165 14.61 -6.69 5.76
CA ILE A 165 16.01 -6.31 5.51
C ILE A 165 16.02 -4.80 5.36
N GLY A 166 16.96 -4.14 6.03
CA GLY A 166 17.05 -2.70 6.00
C GLY A 166 18.39 -2.17 6.49
N SER A 167 18.50 -0.85 6.48
CA SER A 167 19.63 -0.14 7.07
C SER A 167 19.15 1.02 7.91
N VAL A 168 19.90 1.28 8.97
CA VAL A 168 19.86 2.51 9.76
C VAL A 168 20.93 3.44 9.20
N ILE A 169 20.59 4.72 9.02
CA ILE A 169 21.54 5.76 8.65
C ILE A 169 21.50 6.82 9.75
N GLU A 170 22.62 7.02 10.43
CA GLU A 170 22.80 8.06 11.43
C GLU A 170 23.66 9.18 10.86
N ILE A 171 23.21 10.41 11.08
CA ILE A 171 23.87 11.62 10.62
C ILE A 171 24.54 12.27 11.84
N ASP A 172 25.71 11.73 12.20
CA ASP A 172 26.51 12.25 13.32
C ASP A 172 27.19 13.57 12.92
N GLY A 173 26.72 14.71 13.40
CA GLY A 173 27.53 15.94 13.40
C GLY A 173 28.80 15.75 14.25
N HIS A 174 29.88 16.51 13.99
CA HIS A 174 31.14 16.44 14.76
C HIS A 174 30.90 16.40 16.29
N LYS A 175 30.92 15.20 16.89
CA LYS A 175 30.83 15.02 18.34
C LYS A 175 32.19 15.31 18.98
N TYR A 176 32.37 16.56 19.40
CA TYR A 176 33.26 16.84 20.52
C TYR A 176 32.58 16.29 21.79
N HIS A 177 33.10 15.15 22.30
CA HIS A 177 32.78 14.51 23.59
C HIS A 177 31.47 13.71 23.70
N SER A 178 31.36 12.54 23.07
CA SER A 178 30.44 11.51 23.59
C SER A 178 31.02 10.88 24.86
N SER A 179 30.20 10.79 25.91
CA SER A 179 30.57 10.08 27.14
C SER A 179 30.70 8.57 26.86
N LEU A 180 31.54 7.86 27.63
CA LEU A 180 31.67 6.40 27.53
C LEU A 180 30.31 5.68 27.65
N SER A 181 29.42 6.19 28.51
CA SER A 181 28.04 5.71 28.65
C SER A 181 27.23 5.82 27.37
N GLN A 182 27.34 6.94 26.65
CA GLN A 182 26.61 7.13 25.39
C GLN A 182 27.13 6.18 24.31
N LYS A 183 28.46 5.98 24.26
CA LYS A 183 29.06 5.01 23.34
C LYS A 183 28.57 3.58 23.60
N LEU A 184 28.50 3.15 24.87
CA LEU A 184 28.00 1.81 25.21
C LEU A 184 26.53 1.61 24.84
N LEU A 185 25.71 2.66 24.93
CA LEU A 185 24.32 2.63 24.50
C LEU A 185 24.20 2.51 22.97
N ASP A 186 24.99 3.30 22.25
CA ASP A 186 25.07 3.25 20.79
C ASP A 186 25.52 1.85 20.32
N ASP A 187 26.58 1.29 20.91
CA ASP A 187 27.09 -0.04 20.60
C ASP A 187 26.02 -1.12 20.88
N SER A 188 25.34 -1.06 22.02
CA SER A 188 24.28 -2.02 22.37
C SER A 188 23.08 -1.94 21.41
N ARG A 189 22.77 -0.75 20.90
CA ARG A 189 21.70 -0.54 19.93
C ARG A 189 22.10 -1.10 18.57
N ASP A 190 23.29 -0.78 18.09
CA ASP A 190 23.80 -1.22 16.79
C ASP A 190 23.93 -2.76 16.76
N GLU A 191 24.33 -3.40 17.87
CA GLU A 191 24.29 -4.86 18.03
C GLU A 191 22.86 -5.42 17.94
N SER A 192 21.88 -4.76 18.58
CA SER A 192 20.48 -5.20 18.58
C SER A 192 19.83 -5.07 17.21
N VAL A 193 20.16 -4.02 16.45
CA VAL A 193 19.74 -3.82 15.07
C VAL A 193 20.33 -4.91 14.17
N ASN A 194 21.60 -5.28 14.36
CA ASN A 194 22.26 -6.34 13.59
C ASN A 194 21.61 -7.73 13.78
N LEU A 195 21.04 -8.01 14.96
CA LEU A 195 20.26 -9.23 15.18
C LEU A 195 19.03 -9.35 14.27
N SER A 196 18.51 -8.23 13.75
CA SER A 196 17.45 -8.19 12.73
C SER A 196 17.98 -8.30 11.29
N SER A 197 19.27 -8.55 11.08
CA SER A 197 19.93 -8.44 9.76
C SER A 197 19.92 -7.03 9.18
N TRP A 198 19.91 -6.01 10.05
CA TRP A 198 20.04 -4.62 9.65
C TRP A 198 21.45 -4.13 9.92
N GLU A 199 21.91 -3.22 9.08
CA GLU A 199 23.22 -2.61 9.22
C GLU A 199 23.08 -1.11 9.49
N THR A 200 23.97 -0.57 10.32
CA THR A 200 23.99 0.86 10.66
C THR A 200 25.17 1.53 9.97
N ILE A 201 24.89 2.56 9.16
CA ILE A 201 25.89 3.44 8.58
C ILE A 201 25.86 4.79 9.30
N ARG A 202 27.03 5.30 9.69
CA ARG A 202 27.18 6.59 10.40
C ARG A 202 27.93 7.58 9.52
N ILE A 203 27.28 8.69 9.19
CA ILE A 203 27.83 9.74 8.32
C ILE A 203 28.33 10.88 9.21
N LYS A 204 29.65 10.99 9.34
CA LYS A 204 30.30 11.98 10.21
C LYS A 204 30.54 13.32 9.53
N THR A 205 30.78 13.28 8.22
CA THR A 205 31.07 14.45 7.39
C THR A 205 30.42 14.27 6.02
N LEU A 206 29.70 15.29 5.54
CA LEU A 206 28.96 15.29 4.27
C LEU A 206 29.87 15.39 3.02
N GLU A 207 31.15 15.02 3.13
CA GLU A 207 32.13 15.01 2.03
C GLU A 207 32.51 13.59 1.60
N GLU A 208 32.19 12.57 2.40
CA GLU A 208 32.60 11.20 2.15
C GLU A 208 31.61 10.51 1.21
N LYS A 209 32.02 9.99 0.05
CA LYS A 209 31.15 9.20 -0.87
C LYS A 209 30.73 7.82 -0.32
N GLN A 210 30.86 7.59 0.99
CA GLN A 210 30.60 6.30 1.64
C GLN A 210 29.15 5.85 1.45
N ILE A 211 28.17 6.76 1.53
CA ILE A 211 26.76 6.35 1.39
C ILE A 211 26.43 5.79 0.00
N ILE A 212 27.10 6.31 -1.03
CA ILE A 212 26.87 5.91 -2.42
C ILE A 212 27.36 4.48 -2.60
N ASN A 213 28.59 4.20 -2.14
CA ASN A 213 29.15 2.86 -2.19
C ASN A 213 28.30 1.89 -1.36
N TRP A 214 27.83 2.33 -0.20
CA TRP A 214 26.95 1.55 0.65
C TRP A 214 25.69 1.06 -0.09
N PHE A 215 24.94 1.99 -0.68
CA PHE A 215 23.70 1.68 -1.37
C PHE A 215 23.88 0.99 -2.73
N THR A 216 25.06 1.04 -3.33
CA THR A 216 25.27 0.52 -4.70
C THR A 216 26.13 -0.73 -4.77
N LYS A 217 26.95 -0.99 -3.76
CA LYS A 217 27.97 -2.05 -3.80
C LYS A 217 28.05 -2.83 -2.50
N ASP A 218 28.12 -2.15 -1.37
CA ASP A 218 28.53 -2.81 -0.12
C ASP A 218 27.37 -3.57 0.53
N ASN A 219 26.13 -3.06 0.43
CA ASN A 219 24.94 -3.78 0.89
C ASN A 219 24.19 -4.42 -0.29
N SER A 220 24.58 -5.66 -0.64
CA SER A 220 24.01 -6.38 -1.79
C SER A 220 22.50 -6.61 -1.69
N GLU A 221 21.94 -6.70 -0.48
CA GLU A 221 20.51 -6.98 -0.30
C GLU A 221 19.61 -5.75 -0.49
N LEU A 222 20.11 -4.56 -0.15
CA LEU A 222 19.44 -3.29 -0.43
C LEU A 222 19.73 -2.77 -1.84
N SER A 223 20.91 -3.08 -2.37
CA SER A 223 21.40 -2.53 -3.64
C SER A 223 20.43 -2.80 -4.80
N ASP A 224 19.88 -4.00 -4.91
CA ASP A 224 18.91 -4.32 -5.98
C ASP A 224 17.64 -3.47 -5.88
N TYR A 225 17.12 -3.28 -4.65
CA TYR A 225 15.96 -2.45 -4.39
C TYR A 225 16.22 -0.97 -4.73
N ILE A 226 17.35 -0.43 -4.25
CA ILE A 226 17.75 0.97 -4.49
C ILE A 226 18.00 1.22 -5.98
N GLN A 227 18.74 0.34 -6.65
CA GLN A 227 19.06 0.50 -8.06
C GLN A 227 17.82 0.41 -8.94
N THR A 228 16.91 -0.52 -8.65
CA THR A 228 15.66 -0.67 -9.39
C THR A 228 14.76 0.55 -9.19
N THR A 229 14.64 1.02 -7.95
CA THR A 229 13.88 2.24 -7.64
C THR A 229 14.49 3.48 -8.31
N GLY A 230 15.82 3.62 -8.29
CA GLY A 230 16.52 4.70 -8.97
C GLY A 230 16.36 4.65 -10.50
N LYS A 231 16.30 3.45 -11.11
CA LYS A 231 15.95 3.30 -12.53
C LYS A 231 14.52 3.78 -12.79
N ASN A 232 13.56 3.39 -11.96
CA ASN A 232 12.17 3.82 -12.08
C ASN A 232 12.00 5.34 -11.91
N TYR A 233 12.75 5.98 -11.02
CA TYR A 233 12.74 7.44 -10.85
C TYR A 233 13.13 8.18 -12.14
N ASN A 234 13.93 7.54 -13.00
CA ASN A 234 14.34 8.10 -14.29
C ASN A 234 13.40 7.71 -15.45
N LYS A 235 12.34 6.93 -15.21
CA LYS A 235 11.35 6.57 -16.24
C LYS A 235 10.35 7.71 -16.40
N SER A 236 10.02 8.01 -17.66
CA SER A 236 8.99 9.00 -17.99
C SER A 236 7.59 8.41 -17.81
N LEU A 237 6.68 9.16 -17.20
CA LEU A 237 5.25 8.81 -17.13
C LEU A 237 4.47 9.17 -18.42
N ASN A 238 5.17 9.34 -19.54
CA ASN A 238 4.53 9.46 -20.86
C ASN A 238 4.63 8.16 -21.68
N ASP A 239 5.39 7.17 -21.20
CA ASP A 239 5.47 5.86 -21.84
C ASP A 239 4.22 5.04 -21.52
N LYS A 240 3.34 4.88 -22.52
CA LYS A 240 2.08 4.15 -22.40
C LYS A 240 2.26 2.70 -21.93
N VAL A 241 3.33 2.04 -22.36
CA VAL A 241 3.59 0.65 -21.95
C VAL A 241 3.94 0.61 -20.48
N TRP A 242 4.81 1.54 -20.04
CA TRP A 242 5.14 1.66 -18.62
C TRP A 242 3.92 2.00 -17.75
N LEU A 243 3.07 2.92 -18.20
CA LEU A 243 1.82 3.26 -17.50
C LEU A 243 0.90 2.03 -17.37
N GLU A 244 0.73 1.23 -18.42
CA GLU A 244 -0.07 0.00 -18.34
C GLU A 244 0.53 -1.00 -17.33
N PHE A 245 1.86 -1.14 -17.26
CA PHE A 245 2.50 -1.96 -16.24
C PHE A 245 2.29 -1.41 -14.82
N LEU A 246 2.35 -0.09 -14.63
CA LEU A 246 2.02 0.53 -13.34
C LEU A 246 0.56 0.23 -12.96
N GLU A 247 -0.38 0.41 -13.88
CA GLU A 247 -1.81 0.14 -13.67
C GLU A 247 -2.07 -1.33 -13.31
N VAL A 248 -1.59 -2.28 -14.10
CA VAL A 248 -1.77 -3.73 -13.84
C VAL A 248 -1.14 -4.14 -12.51
N SER A 249 0.01 -3.57 -12.16
CA SER A 249 0.72 -3.92 -10.93
C SER A 249 0.10 -3.29 -9.69
N LEU A 250 -0.31 -2.03 -9.77
CA LEU A 250 -0.57 -1.19 -8.60
C LEU A 250 -2.05 -0.88 -8.37
N ALA A 251 -2.89 -0.85 -9.41
CA ALA A 251 -4.30 -0.53 -9.26
C ALA A 251 -5.05 -1.55 -8.37
N PRO A 252 -4.76 -2.87 -8.40
CA PRO A 252 -5.37 -3.81 -7.45
C PRO A 252 -5.14 -3.43 -5.98
N PHE A 253 -3.94 -2.90 -5.66
CA PHE A 253 -3.64 -2.40 -4.31
C PHE A 253 -4.41 -1.13 -3.98
N ALA A 254 -4.47 -0.19 -4.93
CA ALA A 254 -5.19 1.07 -4.77
C ALA A 254 -6.70 0.84 -4.54
N ILE A 255 -7.29 -0.05 -5.33
CA ILE A 255 -8.69 -0.48 -5.20
C ILE A 255 -8.95 -1.05 -3.80
N ALA A 256 -8.14 -2.02 -3.36
CA ALA A 256 -8.31 -2.63 -2.04
C ALA A 256 -8.15 -1.60 -0.90
N ARG A 257 -7.23 -0.63 -1.04
CA ARG A 257 -7.05 0.44 -0.05
C ARG A 257 -8.28 1.36 0.01
N LEU A 258 -8.84 1.77 -1.12
CA LEU A 258 -10.09 2.55 -1.14
C LEU A 258 -11.26 1.77 -0.52
N GLN A 259 -11.42 0.49 -0.86
CA GLN A 259 -12.45 -0.36 -0.25
C GLN A 259 -12.28 -0.48 1.26
N LYS A 260 -11.04 -0.58 1.74
CA LYS A 260 -10.72 -0.56 3.17
C LYS A 260 -11.05 0.78 3.82
N VAL A 261 -10.80 1.91 3.15
CA VAL A 261 -11.21 3.23 3.67
C VAL A 261 -12.74 3.31 3.79
N LEU A 262 -13.46 2.95 2.74
CA LEU A 262 -14.93 3.01 2.73
C LEU A 262 -15.56 2.15 3.82
N ILE A 263 -15.05 0.93 4.03
CA ILE A 263 -15.61 0.05 5.07
C ILE A 263 -15.30 0.55 6.48
N GLU A 264 -14.12 1.13 6.73
CA GLU A 264 -13.81 1.74 8.03
C GLU A 264 -14.71 2.94 8.31
N LEU A 265 -15.01 3.77 7.31
CA LEU A 265 -15.93 4.89 7.48
C LEU A 265 -17.37 4.46 7.78
N LEU A 266 -17.85 3.39 7.16
CA LEU A 266 -19.14 2.79 7.51
C LEU A 266 -19.14 2.24 8.94
N LEU A 267 -18.04 1.61 9.37
CA LEU A 267 -17.91 1.04 10.71
C LEU A 267 -17.79 2.12 11.80
N SER A 268 -17.15 3.25 11.50
CA SER A 268 -17.03 4.39 12.42
C SER A 268 -18.23 5.33 12.40
N GLY A 269 -19.16 5.15 11.45
CA GLY A 269 -20.32 6.03 11.26
C GLY A 269 -20.00 7.36 10.58
N ASN A 270 -18.81 7.51 9.99
CA ASN A 270 -18.41 8.68 9.22
C ASN A 270 -18.93 8.64 7.77
N LEU A 271 -19.41 7.48 7.31
CA LEU A 271 -20.18 7.34 6.07
C LEU A 271 -21.50 6.65 6.41
N ASP A 272 -22.61 7.25 5.99
CA ASP A 272 -23.96 6.84 6.40
C ASP A 272 -24.76 6.24 5.23
N LEU A 273 -25.25 5.02 5.40
CA LEU A 273 -26.10 4.35 4.40
C LEU A 273 -27.53 4.88 4.34
N GLU A 274 -27.99 5.63 5.35
CA GLU A 274 -29.34 6.19 5.39
C GLU A 274 -29.45 7.51 4.60
N LYS A 275 -28.33 8.06 4.13
CA LYS A 275 -28.33 9.22 3.23
C LYS A 275 -28.91 8.86 1.86
N GLU A 276 -29.58 9.82 1.22
CA GLU A 276 -30.04 9.64 -0.17
C GLU A 276 -28.85 9.55 -1.15
N GLU A 277 -27.84 10.39 -0.94
CA GLU A 277 -26.68 10.51 -1.83
C GLU A 277 -25.36 10.58 -1.03
N TRP A 278 -24.29 10.11 -1.66
CA TRP A 278 -22.91 10.31 -1.23
C TRP A 278 -22.19 11.19 -2.24
N ASP A 279 -21.79 12.39 -1.81
CA ASP A 279 -20.94 13.28 -2.60
C ASP A 279 -19.49 13.04 -2.23
N ILE A 280 -18.73 12.33 -3.08
CA ILE A 280 -17.35 11.94 -2.78
C ILE A 280 -16.41 12.43 -3.88
N THR A 281 -15.33 13.09 -3.49
CA THR A 281 -14.24 13.47 -4.38
C THR A 281 -13.02 12.60 -4.13
N VAL A 282 -12.46 11.99 -5.16
CA VAL A 282 -11.20 11.22 -5.07
C VAL A 282 -10.12 11.91 -5.88
N LEU A 283 -9.02 12.27 -5.22
CA LEU A 283 -7.82 12.81 -5.84
C LEU A 283 -6.85 11.67 -6.13
N GLU A 284 -6.84 11.19 -7.36
CA GLU A 284 -5.92 10.16 -7.83
C GLU A 284 -4.61 10.82 -8.24
N ARG A 285 -3.68 10.91 -7.28
CA ARG A 285 -2.36 11.52 -7.53
C ARG A 285 -1.52 10.72 -8.51
N ASP A 286 -1.78 9.42 -8.65
CA ASP A 286 -1.07 8.53 -9.57
C ASP A 286 -1.99 7.49 -10.20
N ILE A 287 -2.08 6.30 -9.63
CA ILE A 287 -2.69 5.12 -10.21
C ILE A 287 -4.21 5.24 -10.12
N PRO A 288 -4.94 5.23 -11.26
CA PRO A 288 -6.39 5.25 -11.23
C PRO A 288 -6.98 4.02 -10.55
N CYS A 289 -8.07 4.19 -9.81
CA CYS A 289 -8.67 3.12 -9.03
C CYS A 289 -10.11 3.38 -8.58
N ALA A 290 -10.53 4.63 -8.40
CA ALA A 290 -11.76 5.02 -7.73
C ALA A 290 -13.00 4.41 -8.37
N ASN A 291 -13.18 4.59 -9.69
CA ASN A 291 -14.35 4.08 -10.41
C ASN A 291 -14.54 2.56 -10.19
N LEU A 292 -13.46 1.79 -10.35
CA LEU A 292 -13.46 0.35 -10.09
C LEU A 292 -13.69 0.00 -8.63
N ALA A 293 -13.05 0.73 -7.71
CA ALA A 293 -13.15 0.49 -6.28
C ALA A 293 -14.57 0.67 -5.75
N PHE A 294 -15.22 1.78 -6.09
CA PHE A 294 -16.61 2.06 -5.71
C PHE A 294 -17.56 1.07 -6.36
N LYS A 295 -17.37 0.74 -7.64
CA LYS A 295 -18.22 -0.24 -8.32
C LYS A 295 -18.13 -1.63 -7.68
N ASP A 296 -16.92 -2.10 -7.41
CA ASP A 296 -16.72 -3.40 -6.76
C ASP A 296 -17.22 -3.38 -5.31
N PHE A 297 -17.02 -2.28 -4.58
CA PHE A 297 -17.53 -2.10 -3.22
C PHE A 297 -19.06 -2.19 -3.15
N GLN A 298 -19.77 -1.47 -4.04
CA GLN A 298 -21.22 -1.54 -4.14
C GLN A 298 -21.70 -2.95 -4.53
N ASN A 299 -20.98 -3.63 -5.43
CA ASN A 299 -21.27 -5.02 -5.79
C ASN A 299 -21.13 -5.95 -4.58
N TRP A 300 -20.09 -5.78 -3.76
CA TRP A 300 -19.89 -6.57 -2.54
C TRP A 300 -20.98 -6.34 -1.50
N LEU A 301 -21.33 -5.07 -1.23
CA LEU A 301 -22.43 -4.73 -0.32
C LEU A 301 -23.75 -5.33 -0.80
N SER A 302 -24.11 -5.12 -2.06
CA SER A 302 -25.36 -5.64 -2.62
C SER A 302 -25.44 -7.16 -2.56
N LYS A 303 -24.36 -7.86 -2.95
CA LYS A 303 -24.30 -9.33 -2.88
C LYS A 303 -24.36 -9.86 -1.45
N LEU A 304 -23.75 -9.17 -0.48
CA LEU A 304 -23.80 -9.62 0.90
C LEU A 304 -25.19 -9.36 1.52
N PHE A 305 -25.79 -8.20 1.22
CA PHE A 305 -27.14 -7.86 1.68
C PHE A 305 -28.21 -8.76 1.06
N SER A 306 -28.07 -9.15 -0.21
CA SER A 306 -29.02 -10.03 -0.88
C SER A 306 -29.14 -11.41 -0.21
N LEU A 307 -28.07 -11.88 0.43
CA LEU A 307 -28.04 -13.14 1.16
C LEU A 307 -28.73 -13.06 2.53
N SER A 308 -29.04 -11.87 3.04
CA SER A 308 -29.59 -11.67 4.37
C SER A 308 -31.00 -12.24 4.54
N SER A 309 -31.24 -12.95 5.63
CA SER A 309 -32.59 -13.34 6.04
C SER A 309 -33.43 -12.16 6.54
N ASN A 310 -32.83 -11.00 6.83
CA ASN A 310 -33.53 -9.79 7.22
C ASN A 310 -33.96 -9.03 5.95
N GLU A 311 -35.27 -8.93 5.73
CA GLU A 311 -35.86 -8.29 4.55
C GLU A 311 -35.49 -6.81 4.45
N ASN A 312 -35.40 -6.09 5.57
CA ASN A 312 -35.00 -4.68 5.58
C ASN A 312 -33.57 -4.49 5.07
N ILE A 313 -32.66 -5.41 5.42
CA ILE A 313 -31.28 -5.39 4.93
C ILE A 313 -31.23 -5.78 3.45
N ARG A 314 -31.98 -6.82 3.06
CA ARG A 314 -32.00 -7.30 1.67
C ARG A 314 -32.49 -6.23 0.69
N ASN A 315 -33.48 -5.45 1.12
CA ASN A 315 -34.10 -4.39 0.34
C ASN A 315 -33.46 -3.01 0.59
N LEU A 316 -32.39 -2.93 1.39
CA LEU A 316 -31.70 -1.68 1.66
C LEU A 316 -31.12 -1.14 0.35
N LYS A 317 -31.55 0.06 -0.02
CA LYS A 317 -31.02 0.77 -1.18
C LYS A 317 -29.74 1.47 -0.76
N LEU A 318 -28.65 1.24 -1.49
CA LEU A 318 -27.42 1.98 -1.27
C LEU A 318 -27.63 3.44 -1.72
N PRO A 319 -27.02 4.42 -1.02
CA PRO A 319 -27.04 5.81 -1.42
C PRO A 319 -26.55 5.99 -2.86
N LYS A 320 -27.15 6.94 -3.59
CA LYS A 320 -26.67 7.31 -4.92
C LYS A 320 -25.28 7.92 -4.80
N LEU A 321 -24.32 7.37 -5.53
CA LEU A 321 -22.96 7.86 -5.52
C LEU A 321 -22.78 8.97 -6.56
N ASN A 322 -22.48 10.18 -6.09
CA ASN A 322 -21.99 11.28 -6.90
C ASN A 322 -20.46 11.32 -6.76
N LEU A 323 -19.77 10.56 -7.60
CA LEU A 323 -18.32 10.44 -7.56
C LEU A 323 -17.66 11.45 -8.50
N THR A 324 -16.79 12.29 -7.95
CA THR A 324 -15.89 13.14 -8.73
C THR A 324 -14.48 12.57 -8.65
N VAL A 325 -13.89 12.20 -9.79
CA VAL A 325 -12.51 11.70 -9.87
C VAL A 325 -11.61 12.76 -10.47
N ILE A 326 -10.60 13.19 -9.71
CA ILE A 326 -9.54 14.09 -10.18
C ILE A 326 -8.33 13.23 -10.55
N SER A 327 -7.89 13.29 -11.80
CA SER A 327 -6.79 12.46 -12.33
C SER A 327 -5.66 13.32 -12.84
N THR A 328 -4.42 12.83 -12.76
CA THR A 328 -3.29 13.50 -13.40
C THR A 328 -3.33 13.32 -14.92
N ALA A 329 -2.62 14.21 -15.64
CA ALA A 329 -2.63 14.26 -17.09
C ALA A 329 -2.16 12.97 -17.77
N GLU A 330 -1.23 12.25 -17.14
CA GLU A 330 -0.66 10.99 -17.65
C GLU A 330 -1.69 9.85 -17.63
N PHE A 331 -2.52 9.81 -16.59
CA PHE A 331 -3.49 8.75 -16.35
C PHE A 331 -4.92 9.10 -16.77
N LYS A 332 -5.16 10.30 -17.30
CA LYS A 332 -6.51 10.77 -17.69
C LYS A 332 -7.24 9.85 -18.68
N ASN A 333 -6.49 9.14 -19.52
CA ASN A 333 -7.03 8.23 -20.55
C ASN A 333 -6.95 6.76 -20.13
N SER A 334 -6.74 6.48 -18.85
CA SER A 334 -6.65 5.12 -18.32
C SER A 334 -7.93 4.33 -18.62
N LYS A 335 -7.74 3.04 -18.92
CA LYS A 335 -8.86 2.08 -19.08
C LYS A 335 -9.64 1.94 -17.77
N LEU A 336 -9.00 2.18 -16.62
CA LEU A 336 -9.57 2.07 -15.28
C LEU A 336 -10.66 3.11 -14.99
N HIS A 337 -10.74 4.19 -15.78
CA HIS A 337 -11.81 5.19 -15.69
C HIS A 337 -13.16 4.70 -16.23
N GLN A 338 -13.21 3.54 -16.90
CA GLN A 338 -14.44 2.94 -17.42
C GLN A 338 -15.30 3.87 -18.29
N GLN A 339 -14.67 4.75 -19.08
CA GLN A 339 -15.35 5.76 -19.92
C GLN A 339 -16.04 6.89 -19.13
N HIS A 340 -15.89 6.95 -17.80
CA HIS A 340 -16.27 8.13 -17.03
C HIS A 340 -15.31 9.29 -17.32
N GLU A 341 -15.85 10.49 -17.43
CA GLU A 341 -15.05 11.71 -17.50
C GLU A 341 -14.37 11.94 -16.14
N ASN A 342 -13.12 12.35 -16.18
CA ASN A 342 -12.37 12.81 -15.01
C ASN A 342 -12.11 14.31 -15.11
N VAL A 343 -11.87 14.91 -13.96
CA VAL A 343 -11.53 16.33 -13.85
C VAL A 343 -10.01 16.45 -13.71
N SER A 344 -9.46 17.52 -14.28
CA SER A 344 -8.04 17.82 -14.16
C SER A 344 -7.71 18.38 -12.77
N PHE A 345 -6.45 18.25 -12.33
CA PHE A 345 -6.03 18.89 -11.09
C PHE A 345 -6.01 20.41 -11.18
N GLU A 346 -5.86 20.97 -12.39
CA GLU A 346 -5.89 22.41 -12.64
C GLU A 346 -7.29 23.01 -12.42
N ASP A 347 -8.34 22.23 -12.67
CA ASP A 347 -9.74 22.64 -12.49
C ASP A 347 -10.26 22.36 -11.07
N PHE A 348 -9.49 21.65 -10.25
CA PHE A 348 -9.89 21.29 -8.89
C PHE A 348 -9.66 22.45 -7.89
N SER A 349 -10.71 22.81 -7.16
CA SER A 349 -10.65 23.75 -6.04
C SER A 349 -10.43 23.01 -4.73
N SER A 350 -9.48 23.47 -3.91
CA SER A 350 -9.28 22.95 -2.55
C SER A 350 -10.39 23.32 -1.56
N ARG A 351 -11.29 24.24 -1.93
CA ARG A 351 -12.56 24.46 -1.23
C ARG A 351 -13.57 23.43 -1.71
N ASN A 352 -14.09 22.67 -0.77
CA ASN A 352 -14.88 21.47 -1.02
C ASN A 352 -16.29 21.59 -0.46
N ASP A 353 -17.28 21.28 -1.30
CA ASP A 353 -18.68 21.13 -0.92
C ASP A 353 -19.10 19.64 -0.82
N SER A 354 -18.19 18.70 -1.09
CA SER A 354 -18.47 17.25 -1.00
C SER A 354 -18.40 16.73 0.43
N ASP A 355 -19.12 15.65 0.71
CA ASP A 355 -19.15 14.99 2.03
C ASP A 355 -17.75 14.46 2.43
N LEU A 356 -16.94 14.04 1.46
CA LEU A 356 -15.63 13.44 1.72
C LEU A 356 -14.64 13.65 0.57
N ILE A 357 -13.43 14.07 0.90
CA ILE A 357 -12.27 13.98 -0.01
C ILE A 357 -11.39 12.78 0.35
N ILE A 358 -11.05 11.98 -0.65
CA ILE A 358 -10.02 10.93 -0.51
C ILE A 358 -8.83 11.28 -1.40
N ASP A 359 -7.71 11.67 -0.79
CA ASP A 359 -6.45 11.92 -1.48
C ASP A 359 -5.61 10.64 -1.49
N ILE A 360 -5.51 9.97 -2.65
CA ILE A 360 -4.82 8.68 -2.79
C ILE A 360 -3.58 8.78 -3.68
N SER A 361 -2.49 8.19 -3.20
CA SER A 361 -1.27 7.93 -3.96
C SER A 361 -0.70 6.57 -3.56
N ILE A 362 -0.25 5.81 -4.54
CA ILE A 362 0.49 4.56 -4.35
C ILE A 362 1.99 4.78 -4.47
N LEU A 363 2.43 5.68 -5.35
CA LEU A 363 3.83 5.92 -5.65
C LEU A 363 4.54 6.76 -4.57
N THR A 364 3.80 7.50 -3.76
CA THR A 364 4.36 8.25 -2.62
C THR A 364 4.09 7.54 -1.29
N ARG A 365 4.95 7.86 -0.31
CA ARG A 365 4.89 7.26 1.02
C ARG A 365 4.35 8.23 2.06
N SER A 366 3.79 7.67 3.13
CA SER A 366 3.34 8.46 4.28
C SER A 366 4.52 9.20 4.93
N VAL A 367 4.20 10.26 5.68
CA VAL A 367 5.14 11.03 6.53
C VAL A 367 6.08 11.97 5.76
N VAL A 368 6.64 11.58 4.60
CA VAL A 368 7.67 12.37 3.89
C VAL A 368 7.12 13.58 3.14
N GLU A 369 5.92 13.47 2.56
CA GLU A 369 5.28 14.58 1.87
C GLU A 369 4.77 15.60 2.88
N LYS A 370 5.00 16.90 2.60
CA LYS A 370 4.37 17.96 3.37
C LYS A 370 2.84 17.79 3.29
N PRO A 371 2.13 17.81 4.43
CA PRO A 371 0.68 17.70 4.41
C PRO A 371 0.01 18.82 3.61
N ASN A 372 -0.91 18.44 2.73
CA ASN A 372 -1.87 19.36 2.13
C ASN A 372 -3.19 19.27 2.88
N ASP A 373 -3.69 20.41 3.34
CA ASP A 373 -4.98 20.46 4.03
C ASP A 373 -6.10 20.83 3.06
N PHE A 374 -7.26 20.21 3.26
CA PHE A 374 -8.51 20.51 2.55
C PHE A 374 -9.51 21.10 3.53
N SER A 375 -10.41 21.96 3.05
CA SER A 375 -11.55 22.39 3.87
C SER A 375 -12.57 21.25 3.92
N GLY A 376 -12.90 20.75 5.12
CA GLY A 376 -13.89 19.67 5.32
C GLY A 376 -13.24 18.32 5.66
N ASP A 377 -14.06 17.26 5.64
CA ASP A 377 -13.61 15.92 5.98
C ASP A 377 -12.78 15.31 4.84
N PHE A 378 -11.56 14.87 5.17
CA PHE A 378 -10.67 14.26 4.20
C PHE A 378 -9.86 13.09 4.76
N ILE A 379 -9.47 12.19 3.87
CA ILE A 379 -8.63 11.03 4.18
C ILE A 379 -7.47 11.00 3.19
N ARG A 380 -6.27 10.77 3.72
CA ARG A 380 -5.09 10.57 2.89
C ARG A 380 -4.67 9.11 2.90
N VAL A 381 -4.48 8.56 1.71
CA VAL A 381 -4.02 7.19 1.50
C VAL A 381 -2.66 7.24 0.81
N ARG A 382 -1.64 6.67 1.46
CA ARG A 382 -0.25 6.60 0.98
C ARG A 382 0.31 5.19 1.20
N SER A 383 1.37 4.86 0.49
CA SER A 383 2.15 3.64 0.79
C SER A 383 2.94 3.82 2.08
N SER A 384 3.14 2.75 2.86
CA SER A 384 3.98 2.81 4.06
C SER A 384 5.44 2.52 3.74
N HIS A 385 6.36 2.99 4.58
CA HIS A 385 7.79 2.63 4.49
C HIS A 385 8.07 1.22 5.04
N TYR A 386 7.24 0.75 5.97
CA TYR A 386 7.36 -0.55 6.63
C TYR A 386 5.98 -1.01 7.13
N ASN A 387 5.91 -2.20 7.73
CA ASN A 387 4.70 -2.66 8.39
C ASN A 387 4.58 -2.02 9.79
N ASP A 388 3.83 -0.92 9.87
CA ASP A 388 3.67 -0.08 11.07
C ASP A 388 2.40 -0.39 11.87
N SER A 389 1.61 -1.37 11.43
CA SER A 389 0.33 -1.72 12.04
C SER A 389 0.08 -3.24 12.02
N GLN A 390 -0.78 -3.68 12.93
CA GLN A 390 -1.26 -5.05 12.96
C GLN A 390 -2.58 -5.17 12.18
N ARG A 391 -2.77 -6.31 11.51
CA ARG A 391 -4.04 -6.64 10.91
C ARG A 391 -4.95 -7.29 11.95
N TYR A 392 -6.14 -6.74 12.09
CA TYR A 392 -7.18 -7.29 12.94
C TYR A 392 -8.26 -7.97 12.10
N ILE A 393 -8.77 -9.08 12.63
CA ILE A 393 -10.00 -9.71 12.13
C ILE A 393 -11.14 -9.17 12.97
N TYR A 394 -12.11 -8.53 12.33
CA TYR A 394 -13.27 -8.00 13.03
C TYR A 394 -14.27 -9.12 13.30
N THR A 395 -14.82 -9.11 14.51
CA THR A 395 -15.82 -10.09 14.96
C THR A 395 -17.08 -9.35 15.39
N SER A 396 -18.22 -9.98 15.16
CA SER A 396 -19.56 -9.44 15.44
C SER A 396 -20.55 -10.61 15.52
N ASP A 397 -21.84 -10.30 15.68
CA ASP A 397 -22.93 -11.26 15.63
C ASP A 397 -22.98 -12.02 14.28
N SER A 398 -23.59 -13.21 14.32
CA SER A 398 -23.74 -14.01 13.11
C SER A 398 -24.79 -13.44 12.16
N ILE A 399 -24.44 -13.31 10.89
CA ILE A 399 -25.40 -13.00 9.82
C ILE A 399 -26.29 -14.24 9.60
N LYS A 400 -27.60 -14.05 9.68
CA LYS A 400 -28.57 -15.07 9.28
C LYS A 400 -28.80 -14.96 7.78
N TYR A 401 -28.62 -16.07 7.06
CA TYR A 401 -28.77 -16.11 5.62
C TYR A 401 -30.11 -16.70 5.20
N ILE A 402 -30.59 -16.32 4.02
CA ILE A 402 -31.70 -17.03 3.36
C ILE A 402 -31.31 -18.48 3.07
N HIS A 403 -32.30 -19.36 3.08
CA HIS A 403 -32.11 -20.74 2.66
C HIS A 403 -31.87 -20.77 1.14
N ALA A 404 -30.73 -21.31 0.71
CA ALA A 404 -30.45 -21.56 -0.70
C ALA A 404 -31.33 -22.69 -1.26
N THR A 405 -31.70 -23.64 -0.40
CA THR A 405 -32.55 -24.79 -0.74
C THR A 405 -33.56 -25.06 0.36
N VAL A 406 -34.70 -25.64 -0.03
CA VAL A 406 -35.69 -26.22 0.87
C VAL A 406 -35.69 -27.73 0.72
N ARG A 407 -35.89 -28.46 1.83
CA ARG A 407 -35.99 -29.91 1.80
C ARG A 407 -37.38 -30.30 1.28
N GLY A 408 -37.42 -30.95 0.13
CA GLY A 408 -38.64 -31.50 -0.46
C GLY A 408 -39.09 -32.79 0.22
N GLU A 409 -40.26 -33.29 -0.18
CA GLU A 409 -40.92 -34.46 0.41
C GLU A 409 -40.07 -35.75 0.33
N ASN A 410 -39.20 -35.87 -0.67
CA ASN A 410 -38.33 -37.03 -0.89
C ASN A 410 -36.90 -36.85 -0.34
N GLU A 411 -36.71 -35.95 0.63
CA GLU A 411 -35.39 -35.54 1.16
C GLU A 411 -34.44 -34.88 0.15
N GLU A 412 -34.92 -34.59 -1.06
CA GLU A 412 -34.19 -33.79 -2.06
C GLU A 412 -34.16 -32.32 -1.66
N TYR A 413 -33.06 -31.62 -1.98
CA TYR A 413 -32.94 -30.18 -1.75
C TYR A 413 -33.29 -29.41 -3.01
N ILE A 414 -34.41 -28.68 -2.97
CA ILE A 414 -34.92 -27.91 -4.10
C ILE A 414 -34.45 -26.46 -3.96
N PRO A 415 -33.84 -25.85 -4.99
CA PRO A 415 -33.44 -24.45 -4.97
C PRO A 415 -34.63 -23.52 -4.70
N VAL A 416 -34.45 -22.52 -3.84
CA VAL A 416 -35.43 -21.47 -3.63
C VAL A 416 -35.40 -20.52 -4.84
N LYS A 417 -36.56 -20.25 -5.46
CA LYS A 417 -36.67 -19.47 -6.72
C LYS A 417 -36.05 -18.07 -6.67
N ASP A 418 -35.99 -17.46 -5.49
CA ASP A 418 -35.51 -16.08 -5.30
C ASP A 418 -33.98 -15.97 -5.05
N VAL A 419 -33.23 -17.05 -5.27
CA VAL A 419 -31.75 -17.12 -5.05
C VAL A 419 -30.97 -17.28 -6.36
N GLN A 420 -31.59 -17.01 -7.52
CA GLN A 420 -30.92 -17.05 -8.83
C GLN A 420 -30.31 -15.71 -9.24
#